data_AF-A0A7Y2UTF7-F1
#
_entry.id   AF-A0A7Y2UTF7-F1
#
_cell.length_a   1.000
_cell.length_b   1.000
_cell.length_c   1.000
_cell.angle_alpha   90.00
_cell.angle_beta   90.00
_cell.angle_gamma   90.00
#
_symmetry.space_group_name_H-M   'P 1'
#
loop_
_entity.id
_entity.type
_entity.pdbx_description
1 polymer ?
#
loop_
_entity_poly.entity_id
_entity_poly.type
_entity_poly.pdbx_seq_one_letter_code
_entity_poly.pdbx_strand_id
1 'polypeptide(L)'
;ETELPKNLGLDQNPPRMTHLPGRLRGSSLTKSGFVLPFDQELSLEVSCIGPWCGSARNGEDVLAFVRKDGEGYALAVSPCGGAVFGTPKPEMLKQVRSCLTTGNCTTD
;
A
#
# COMPACT_ATOMS: atom_id res chain seq x y z
N GLU A 1 -1.28 -12.00 -13.93
CA GLU A 1 -1.92 -12.88 -12.92
C GLU A 1 -1.05 -14.09 -12.53
N THR A 2 0.25 -14.09 -12.86
CA THR A 2 1.07 -15.32 -12.85
C THR A 2 2.19 -15.35 -11.80
N GLU A 3 2.23 -14.37 -10.91
CA GLU A 3 3.36 -14.17 -9.96
C GLU A 3 2.97 -14.42 -8.49
N LEU A 4 1.82 -15.03 -8.22
CA LEU A 4 1.42 -15.37 -6.85
C LEU A 4 1.75 -16.84 -6.55
N PRO A 5 2.45 -17.14 -5.45
CA PRO A 5 2.89 -18.49 -5.13
C PRO A 5 1.68 -19.43 -4.95
N LYS A 6 1.73 -20.57 -5.65
CA LYS A 6 0.63 -21.54 -5.77
C LYS A 6 0.46 -22.48 -4.57
N ASN A 7 1.31 -22.42 -3.55
CA ASN A 7 1.34 -23.42 -2.49
C ASN A 7 0.74 -22.91 -1.18
N LEU A 8 -0.52 -23.28 -0.96
CA LEU A 8 -1.19 -23.22 0.34
C LEU A 8 -0.83 -24.47 1.14
N GLY A 9 0.09 -24.33 2.11
CA GLY A 9 0.18 -25.23 3.27
C GLY A 9 1.35 -26.21 3.30
N LEU A 10 2.01 -26.24 4.47
CA LEU A 10 2.95 -27.24 5.03
C LEU A 10 4.42 -26.83 5.23
N ASP A 11 4.83 -25.60 4.91
CA ASP A 11 6.18 -25.14 5.27
C ASP A 11 6.18 -24.37 6.60
N GLN A 12 7.01 -24.79 7.56
CA GLN A 12 7.26 -24.09 8.83
C GLN A 12 8.13 -22.83 8.67
N ASN A 13 8.59 -22.53 7.45
CA ASN A 13 9.28 -21.28 7.19
C ASN A 13 8.25 -20.17 6.98
N PRO A 14 8.37 -19.03 7.70
CA PRO A 14 7.53 -17.89 7.41
C PRO A 14 7.66 -17.55 5.91
N PRO A 15 6.54 -17.34 5.21
CA PRO A 15 6.56 -17.07 3.79
C PRO A 15 7.45 -15.86 3.53
N ARG A 16 8.44 -16.04 2.64
CA ARG A 16 9.39 -14.97 2.30
C ARG A 16 8.63 -13.78 1.72
N MET A 17 8.98 -12.58 2.18
CA MET A 17 8.50 -11.33 1.60
C MET A 17 8.78 -11.35 0.10
N THR A 18 7.72 -11.24 -0.69
CA THR A 18 7.79 -11.28 -2.15
C THR A 18 7.81 -9.85 -2.67
N HIS A 19 8.79 -9.51 -3.50
CA HIS A 19 8.94 -8.19 -4.07
C HIS A 19 8.48 -8.22 -5.53
N LEU A 20 7.45 -7.46 -5.87
CA LEU A 20 6.93 -7.37 -7.22
C LEU A 20 7.09 -5.93 -7.74
N PRO A 21 7.52 -5.72 -9.00
CA PRO A 21 7.50 -4.39 -9.58
C PRO A 21 6.05 -3.92 -9.74
N GLY A 22 5.81 -2.65 -9.44
CA GLY A 22 4.51 -1.99 -9.60
C GLY A 22 4.68 -0.54 -10.03
N ARG A 23 3.60 0.07 -10.48
CA ARG A 23 3.54 1.51 -10.79
C ARG A 23 2.29 2.08 -10.16
N LEU A 24 2.45 3.17 -9.41
CA LEU A 24 1.32 3.87 -8.80
C LEU A 24 1.19 5.25 -9.43
N ARG A 25 -0.01 5.54 -9.93
CA ARG A 25 -0.35 6.81 -10.57
C ARG A 25 -1.53 7.45 -9.84
N GLY A 26 -1.41 8.73 -9.52
CA GLY A 26 -2.42 9.50 -8.82
C GLY A 26 -1.89 10.85 -8.36
N SER A 27 -2.28 11.25 -7.15
CA SER A 27 -1.80 12.45 -6.49
C SER A 27 -1.26 12.12 -5.11
N SER A 28 -0.20 12.79 -4.70
CA SER A 28 0.41 12.68 -3.37
C SER A 28 -0.15 13.74 -2.41
N LEU A 29 -0.22 13.38 -1.14
CA LEU A 29 -0.74 14.25 -0.09
C LEU A 29 0.30 15.30 0.30
N THR A 30 -0.10 16.57 0.21
CA THR A 30 0.65 17.73 0.69
C THR A 30 -0.18 18.49 1.75
N LYS A 31 0.37 19.53 2.36
CA LYS A 31 -0.41 20.43 3.23
C LYS A 31 -1.62 21.05 2.51
N SER A 32 -1.55 21.22 1.19
CA SER A 32 -2.63 21.73 0.34
C SER A 32 -3.64 20.64 -0.07
N GLY A 33 -3.38 19.37 0.25
CA GLY A 33 -4.17 18.21 -0.17
C GLY A 33 -3.48 17.37 -1.24
N PHE A 34 -4.27 16.50 -1.89
CA PHE A 34 -3.84 15.60 -2.96
C PHE A 34 -3.68 16.32 -4.31
N VAL A 35 -2.73 17.25 -4.39
CA VAL A 35 -2.55 18.14 -5.56
C VAL A 35 -1.25 17.93 -6.32
N LEU A 36 -0.27 17.25 -5.73
CA LEU A 36 1.02 17.01 -6.36
C LEU A 36 0.95 15.69 -7.14
N PRO A 37 1.10 15.67 -8.47
CA PRO A 37 1.04 14.44 -9.26
C PRO A 37 2.06 13.41 -8.76
N PHE A 38 1.61 12.16 -8.65
CA PHE A 38 2.44 11.03 -8.30
C PHE A 38 2.34 10.00 -9.42
N ASP A 39 3.46 9.72 -10.07
CA ASP A 39 3.57 8.68 -11.09
C ASP A 39 4.97 8.07 -10.97
N GLN A 40 5.08 6.98 -10.24
CA GLN A 40 6.36 6.38 -9.86
C GLN A 40 6.29 4.85 -9.96
N GLU A 41 7.41 4.26 -10.39
CA GLU A 41 7.66 2.83 -10.20
C GLU A 41 7.99 2.58 -8.73
N LEU A 42 7.52 1.45 -8.21
CA LEU A 42 7.73 1.05 -6.82
C LEU A 42 7.85 -0.47 -6.69
N SER A 43 8.45 -0.89 -5.59
CA SER A 43 8.47 -2.30 -5.17
C SER A 43 7.27 -2.60 -4.29
N LEU A 44 6.42 -3.53 -4.70
CA LEU A 44 5.34 -4.08 -3.88
C LEU A 44 5.93 -5.15 -2.97
N GLU A 45 5.96 -4.88 -1.67
CA GLU A 45 6.43 -5.80 -0.64
C GLU A 45 5.24 -6.62 -0.13
N VAL A 46 5.01 -7.77 -0.75
CA VAL A 46 3.89 -8.65 -0.45
C VAL A 46 4.29 -9.62 0.66
N SER A 47 3.59 -9.52 1.78
CA SER A 47 3.72 -10.44 2.91
C SER A 47 2.56 -11.44 2.92
N CYS A 48 2.81 -12.61 3.51
CA CYS A 48 1.78 -13.62 3.74
C CYS A 48 1.76 -14.04 5.21
N ILE A 49 0.57 -14.38 5.70
CA ILE A 49 0.33 -14.89 7.05
C ILE A 49 -0.45 -16.19 6.88
N GLY A 50 0.23 -17.31 7.09
CA GLY A 50 -0.32 -18.63 6.78
C GLY A 50 -0.74 -18.73 5.31
N PRO A 51 -1.99 -19.14 5.00
CA PRO A 51 -2.48 -19.26 3.63
C PRO A 51 -2.87 -17.93 2.97
N TRP A 52 -2.89 -16.82 3.70
CA TRP A 52 -3.35 -15.53 3.18
C TRP A 52 -2.17 -14.64 2.81
N CYS A 53 -2.14 -14.15 1.57
CA CYS A 53 -1.16 -13.17 1.12
C CYS A 53 -1.82 -11.81 0.90
N GLY A 54 -1.06 -10.75 1.08
CA GLY A 54 -1.46 -9.42 0.65
C GLY A 54 -1.71 -9.40 -0.87
N SER A 55 -2.67 -8.60 -1.31
CA SER A 55 -2.99 -8.46 -2.73
C SER A 55 -3.28 -7.01 -3.08
N ALA A 56 -2.91 -6.61 -4.29
CA ALA A 56 -3.32 -5.36 -4.91
C ALA A 56 -3.89 -5.65 -6.31
N ARG A 57 -4.91 -4.88 -6.73
CA ARG A 57 -5.54 -5.04 -8.04
C ARG A 57 -5.17 -3.87 -8.95
N ASN A 58 -4.82 -4.18 -10.20
CA ASN A 58 -4.58 -3.15 -11.21
C ASN A 58 -5.85 -2.36 -11.51
N GLY A 59 -5.73 -1.04 -11.60
CA GLY A 59 -6.84 -0.14 -11.92
C GLY A 59 -7.79 0.13 -10.75
N GLU A 60 -7.48 -0.35 -9.55
CA GLU A 60 -8.24 0.00 -8.34
C GLU A 60 -7.74 1.34 -7.77
N ASP A 61 -8.69 2.22 -7.40
CA ASP A 61 -8.38 3.43 -6.65
C ASP A 61 -8.04 3.07 -5.20
N VAL A 62 -6.85 3.47 -4.78
CA VAL A 62 -6.31 3.17 -3.45
C VAL A 62 -5.85 4.44 -2.75
N LEU A 63 -6.00 4.47 -1.43
CA LEU A 63 -5.20 5.32 -0.57
C LEU A 63 -3.98 4.52 -0.11
N ALA A 64 -2.78 4.96 -0.49
CA ALA A 64 -1.55 4.24 -0.22
C ALA A 64 -0.52 5.11 0.54
N PHE A 65 0.14 4.51 1.53
CA PHE A 65 1.25 5.07 2.28
C PHE A 65 2.55 4.50 1.73
N VAL A 66 3.10 5.17 0.73
CA VAL A 66 4.33 4.72 0.06
C VAL A 66 5.54 5.12 0.88
N ARG A 67 6.45 4.17 1.14
CA ARG A 67 7.74 4.43 1.77
C ARG A 67 8.74 4.87 0.71
N LYS A 68 9.58 5.86 1.03
CA LYS A 68 10.65 6.34 0.16
C LYS A 68 11.99 5.82 0.66
N ASP A 69 12.63 4.97 -0.15
CA ASP A 69 13.89 4.31 0.16
C ASP A 69 14.98 4.86 -0.80
N GLY A 70 15.67 5.93 -0.38
CA GLY A 70 16.64 6.63 -1.24
C GLY A 70 15.96 7.24 -2.48
N GLU A 71 16.34 6.74 -3.67
CA GLU A 71 15.71 7.11 -4.94
C GLU A 71 14.48 6.25 -5.30
N GLY A 72 14.28 5.12 -4.61
CA GLY A 72 13.20 4.19 -4.86
C GLY A 72 11.98 4.38 -3.95
N TYR A 73 10.90 3.68 -4.31
CA TYR A 73 9.67 3.62 -3.53
C TYR A 73 9.31 2.16 -3.23
N ALA A 74 8.76 1.94 -2.05
CA ALA A 74 8.27 0.64 -1.61
C ALA A 74 6.87 0.76 -1.01
N LEU A 75 6.05 -0.25 -1.25
CA LEU A 75 4.68 -0.32 -0.76
C LEU A 75 4.41 -1.66 -0.10
N ALA A 76 4.20 -1.65 1.21
CA ALA A 76 3.91 -2.86 1.97
C ALA A 76 2.44 -3.29 1.83
N VAL A 77 2.24 -4.52 1.38
CA VAL A 77 0.93 -5.14 1.21
C VAL A 77 0.85 -6.39 2.08
N SER A 78 -0.13 -6.43 2.98
CA SER A 78 -0.33 -7.53 3.92
C SER A 78 -1.79 -8.01 3.88
N PRO A 79 -2.04 -9.31 4.18
CA PRO A 79 -3.38 -9.87 4.21
C PRO A 79 -4.26 -9.30 5.34
N CYS A 80 -3.66 -8.76 6.40
CA CYS A 80 -4.38 -8.20 7.56
C CYS A 80 -4.56 -6.67 7.46
N GLY A 81 -4.51 -6.11 6.25
CA GLY A 81 -4.36 -4.68 6.01
C GLY A 81 -2.89 -4.28 5.93
N GLY A 82 -2.62 -2.98 5.80
CA GLY A 82 -1.25 -2.51 5.67
C GLY A 82 -1.20 -1.05 5.24
N ALA A 83 -0.28 -0.73 4.34
CA ALA A 83 -0.11 0.61 3.82
C ALA A 83 -1.05 0.93 2.65
N VAL A 84 -2.00 0.05 2.31
CA VAL A 84 -2.88 0.18 1.13
C VAL A 84 -4.33 -0.02 1.57
N PHE A 85 -5.17 0.94 1.22
CA PHE A 85 -6.60 0.94 1.52
C PHE A 85 -7.37 1.07 0.19
N GLY A 86 -8.03 -0.02 -0.21
CA GLY A 86 -8.84 -0.05 -1.43
C GLY A 86 -10.15 0.72 -1.28
N THR A 87 -10.59 1.35 -2.38
CA THR A 87 -11.85 2.11 -2.45
C THR A 87 -11.99 3.12 -1.29
N PRO A 88 -11.04 4.07 -1.16
CA PRO A 88 -11.02 4.99 -0.01
C PRO A 88 -12.25 5.89 -0.01
N LYS A 89 -12.91 5.97 1.15
CA LYS A 89 -14.04 6.90 1.33
C LYS A 89 -13.55 8.34 1.44
N PRO A 90 -14.34 9.35 1.01
CA PRO A 90 -13.96 10.76 1.16
C PRO A 90 -13.57 11.16 2.59
N GLU A 91 -14.21 10.56 3.59
CA GLU A 91 -13.92 10.79 5.01
C GLU A 91 -12.51 10.34 5.38
N MET A 92 -12.04 9.20 4.83
CA MET A 92 -10.68 8.71 5.05
C MET A 92 -9.66 9.70 4.51
N LEU A 93 -9.88 10.22 3.29
CA LEU A 93 -9.01 11.23 2.67
C LEU A 93 -8.95 12.53 3.49
N LYS A 94 -10.09 12.93 4.07
CA LYS A 94 -10.16 14.09 4.96
C LYS A 94 -9.40 13.84 6.27
N GLN A 95 -9.49 12.63 6.83
CA GLN A 95 -8.80 12.24 8.06
C GLN A 95 -7.28 12.27 7.87
N VAL A 96 -6.73 11.66 6.82
CA VAL A 96 -5.27 11.71 6.56
C VAL A 96 -4.78 13.12 6.27
N ARG A 97 -5.58 13.93 5.56
CA ARG A 97 -5.25 15.35 5.35
C ARG A 97 -5.19 16.10 6.67
N SER A 98 -6.21 15.93 7.54
CA SER A 98 -6.27 16.59 8.84
C SER A 98 -5.09 16.19 9.72
N CYS A 99 -4.76 14.89 9.76
CA CYS A 99 -3.59 14.36 10.46
C CYS A 99 -2.29 15.04 9.99
N LEU A 100 -2.07 15.14 8.66
CA LEU A 100 -0.87 15.79 8.13
C LEU A 100 -0.80 17.30 8.44
N THR A 101 -1.93 18.01 8.40
CA THR A 101 -1.94 19.48 8.57
C THR A 101 -1.93 19.92 10.03
N THR A 102 -2.58 19.16 10.91
CA THR A 102 -2.76 19.52 12.33
C THR A 102 -1.83 18.77 13.26
N GLY A 103 -1.27 17.63 12.83
CA GLY A 103 -0.54 16.69 13.68
C GLY A 103 -1.45 15.82 14.56
N ASN A 104 -2.76 16.10 14.62
CA ASN A 104 -3.72 15.31 15.38
C ASN A 104 -4.26 14.17 14.52
N CYS A 105 -3.69 12.98 14.69
CA CYS A 105 -4.09 11.77 13.99
C CYS A 105 -5.00 10.95 14.91
N THR A 106 -6.31 11.01 14.69
CA THR A 106 -7.30 10.24 15.45
C THR A 106 -7.54 8.89 14.77
N THR A 107 -7.82 7.85 15.57
CA THR A 107 -8.01 6.45 15.12
C THR A 107 -9.47 6.00 15.21
N ASP A 108 -10.43 6.92 15.21
CA ASP A 108 -11.86 6.59 15.24
C ASP A 108 -12.27 5.66 14.08
#